data_AF-A0A2E3BRX8-F1
#
_entry.id   AF-A0A2E3BRX8-F1
#
_cell.length_a   1.000
_cell.length_b   1.000
_cell.length_c   1.000
_cell.angle_alpha   90.00
_cell.angle_beta   90.00
_cell.angle_gamma   90.00
#
_symmetry.space_group_name_H-M   'P 1'
#
loop_
_entity.id
_entity.type
_entity.pdbx_description
1 polymer ?
#
loop_
_entity_poly.entity_id
_entity_poly.type
_entity_poly.pdbx_seq_one_letter_code
_entity_poly.pdbx_strand_id
1 'polypeptide(L)' 'MYTTDQFEGIIAETITINGTNGDAIHTYFARPMGPSPFPAVVLAHHLPGWDELYREFT' A
#
# COMPACT_ATOMS: atom_id res chain seq x y z
N MET A 1 -7.63 10.17 20.17
CA MET A 1 -7.11 8.96 20.83
C MET A 1 -7.70 7.76 20.11
N TYR A 2 -6.91 6.71 19.93
CA TYR A 2 -7.33 5.44 19.32
C TYR A 2 -8.21 4.64 20.30
N THR A 3 -9.27 3.99 19.81
CA THR A 3 -10.13 3.09 20.61
C THR A 3 -10.38 1.80 19.84
N THR A 4 -10.53 0.68 20.55
CA THR A 4 -10.62 -0.66 19.94
C THR A 4 -11.95 -0.95 19.25
N ASP A 5 -12.95 -0.11 19.46
CA ASP A 5 -14.26 -0.16 18.82
C ASP A 5 -14.35 0.77 17.58
N GLN A 6 -13.28 1.51 17.29
CA GLN A 6 -13.21 2.34 16.10
C GLN A 6 -13.23 1.46 14.84
N PHE A 7 -14.00 1.86 13.85
CA PHE A 7 -13.99 1.18 12.56
C PHE A 7 -12.61 1.32 11.89
N GLU A 8 -11.97 0.17 11.64
CA GLU A 8 -10.72 0.04 10.92
C GLU A 8 -10.94 -0.81 9.67
N GLY A 9 -11.16 -0.13 8.54
CA GLY A 9 -11.14 -0.76 7.23
C GLY A 9 -9.83 -0.47 6.52
N ILE A 10 -9.26 -1.49 5.88
CA ILE A 10 -8.18 -1.34 4.91
C ILE A 10 -8.68 -1.83 3.57
N ILE A 11 -8.40 -1.06 2.52
CA ILE A 11 -8.50 -1.55 1.14
C ILE A 11 -7.08 -1.77 0.63
N ALA A 12 -6.84 -2.93 0.02
CA ALA A 12 -5.56 -3.30 -0.52
C ALA A 12 -5.70 -3.83 -1.94
N GLU A 13 -5.07 -3.15 -2.88
CA GLU A 13 -5.29 -3.34 -4.31
C GLU A 13 -3.95 -3.33 -5.06
N THR A 14 -3.91 -4.02 -6.20
CA THR A 14 -2.86 -3.78 -7.20
C THR A 14 -3.32 -2.66 -8.11
N ILE A 15 -2.67 -1.51 -8.00
CA ILE A 15 -2.92 -0.36 -8.88
C ILE A 15 -1.79 -0.20 -9.89
N THR A 16 -2.04 0.56 -10.95
CA THR A 16 -1.00 0.97 -11.91
C THR A 16 -0.69 2.45 -11.69
N ILE A 17 0.59 2.78 -11.53
CA ILE A 17 1.09 4.15 -11.49
C ILE A 17 2.03 4.39 -12.68
N ASN A 18 2.16 5.64 -13.10
CA ASN A 18 3.09 6.02 -14.17
C ASN A 18 4.45 6.36 -13.57
N GLY A 19 5.49 5.69 -14.04
CA GLY A 19 6.87 6.04 -13.76
C GLY A 19 7.31 7.30 -14.50
N THR A 20 8.50 7.79 -14.15
CA THR A 20 9.07 9.02 -14.71
C THR A 20 9.13 9.03 -16.24
N ASN A 21 9.38 7.87 -16.88
CA ASN A 21 9.44 7.74 -18.34
C ASN A 21 8.11 7.32 -18.98
N GLY A 22 7.01 7.32 -18.21
CA GLY A 22 5.70 6.82 -18.67
C GLY A 22 5.55 5.30 -18.56
N ASP A 23 6.50 4.59 -17.94
CA ASP A 23 6.41 3.16 -17.69
C ASP A 23 5.24 2.84 -16.76
N ALA A 24 4.46 1.80 -17.07
CA ALA A 24 3.41 1.32 -16.20
C ALA A 24 4.02 0.48 -15.07
N ILE A 25 3.82 0.92 -13.81
CA ILE A 25 4.32 0.24 -12.62
C ILE A 25 3.15 -0.33 -11.84
N HIS A 26 3.13 -1.64 -11.68
CA HIS A 26 2.19 -2.31 -10.78
C HIS A 26 2.62 -2.12 -9.33
N THR A 27 1.72 -1.60 -8.51
CA THR A 27 2.00 -1.24 -7.11
C THR A 27 0.95 -1.87 -6.21
N TYR A 28 1.39 -2.58 -5.18
CA TYR A 28 0.50 -2.96 -4.08
C TYR A 28 0.24 -1.75 -3.20
N PHE A 29 -1.02 -1.33 -3.11
CA PHE A 29 -1.40 -0.14 -2.37
C PHE A 29 -2.44 -0.51 -1.32
N ALA A 30 -2.04 -0.43 -0.05
CA ALA A 30 -2.91 -0.58 1.09
C ALA A 30 -3.18 0.78 1.73
N ARG A 31 -4.44 1.12 1.98
CA ARG A 31 -4.82 2.38 2.63
C ARG A 31 -6.00 2.22 3.59
N PRO A 32 -6.06 3.01 4.67
CA PRO A 32 -7.24 3.08 5.53
C PRO A 32 -8.46 3.61 4.78
N MET A 33 -9.66 3.13 5.15
CA MET A 33 -10.94 3.59 4.62
C MET A 33 -11.55 4.78 5.40
N GLY A 34 -10.79 5.36 6.34
CA GLY A 34 -11.25 6.47 7.17
C GLY A 34 -11.03 7.86 6.54
N PRO A 35 -11.74 8.90 7.04
CA PRO A 35 -11.52 10.29 6.61
C PRO A 35 -10.38 10.93 7.41
N SER A 36 -9.24 11.21 6.76
CA SER A 36 -8.15 12.12 7.22
C SER A 36 -6.96 11.94 6.26
N PRO A 37 -6.04 12.92 6.13
CA PRO A 37 -4.69 12.59 5.70
C PRO A 37 -4.06 11.58 6.67
N PHE A 38 -3.45 10.55 6.12
CA PHE A 38 -2.63 9.58 6.86
C PHE A 38 -1.18 9.71 6.39
N PRO A 39 -0.19 9.47 7.28
CA PRO A 39 1.18 9.27 6.82
C PRO A 39 1.25 8.06 5.89
N ALA A 40 2.18 8.08 4.94
CA ALA A 40 2.39 6.99 3.99
C ALA A 40 3.84 6.52 4.03
N VAL A 41 4.04 5.24 3.76
CA VAL A 41 5.35 4.62 3.58
C VAL A 41 5.41 4.10 2.14
N VAL A 42 6.54 4.34 1.47
CA VAL A 42 6.82 3.78 0.15
C VAL A 42 7.92 2.74 0.32
N LEU A 43 7.61 1.51 -0.07
CA LEU A 43 8.56 0.42 -0.08
C LEU A 43 8.91 0.06 -1.52
N ALA A 44 10.21 0.06 -1.82
CA ALA A 44 10.74 -0.36 -3.12
C ALA A 44 11.56 -1.63 -2.93
N HIS A 45 10.97 -2.78 -3.25
CA HIS A 45 11.64 -4.08 -3.09
C HIS A 45 12.80 -4.23 -4.10
N HIS A 46 13.93 -4.73 -3.61
CA HIS A 46 14.96 -5.37 -4.45
C HIS A 46 14.54 -6.83 -4.74
N LEU A 47 15.45 -7.69 -5.20
CA LEU A 47 15.25 -9.14 -5.36
C LEU A 47 14.94 -9.84 -4.01
N PRO A 48 14.03 -10.86 -3.99
CA PRO A 48 13.32 -11.43 -5.14
C PRO A 48 12.12 -10.60 -5.63
N GLY A 49 11.82 -9.49 -4.97
CA GLY A 49 10.72 -8.58 -5.32
C GLY A 49 9.52 -8.76 -4.39
N TRP A 50 8.41 -8.17 -4.80
CA TRP A 50 7.10 -8.37 -4.19
C TRP A 50 6.56 -9.74 -4.66
N ASP A 51 6.66 -10.73 -3.77
CA ASP A 51 5.97 -12.02 -3.89
C ASP A 51 4.78 -12.08 -2.91
N GLU A 52 4.08 -13.21 -2.87
CA GLU A 52 2.94 -13.41 -1.97
C GLU A 52 3.32 -13.20 -0.50
N LEU A 53 4.51 -13.64 -0.09
CA LEU A 53 4.97 -13.54 1.29
C LEU A 53 5.33 -12.10 1.68
N TYR A 54 6.09 -11.41 0.82
CA TYR A 54 6.49 -10.03 1.08
C TYR A 54 5.30 -9.06 1.07
N ARG A 55 4.22 -9.38 0.35
CA ARG A 55 2.99 -8.56 0.38
C ARG A 55 2.33 -8.49 1.75
N GLU A 56 2.45 -9.57 2.53
CA GLU A 56 1.84 -9.68 3.85
C GLU A 56 2.79 -9.17 4.95
N PHE A 57 4.10 -9.36 4.76
CA PHE A 57 5.08 -9.11 5.81
C PHE A 57 5.57 -7.67 5.87
N THR A 58 5.40 -6.88 4.80
CA THR A 58 5.96 -5.52 4.68
C THR A 58 4.90 -4.49 4.33
#